data_AF-A0A1J5HK93-F1
#
_entry.id   AF-A0A1J5HK93-F1
#
_cell.length_a   1.000
_cell.length_b   1.000
_cell.length_c   1.000
_cell.angle_alpha   90.00
_cell.angle_beta   90.00
_cell.angle_gamma   90.00
#
_symmetry.space_group_name_H-M   'P 1'
#
loop_
_entity.id
_entity.type
_entity.pdbx_description
1 polymer ?
#
loop_
_entity_poly.entity_id
_entity_poly.type
_entity_poly.pdbx_seq_one_letter_code
_entity_poly.pdbx_strand_id
1 'polypeptide(L)'
;MPATPTFKETALSPLVPLKIAFEFAALVVGAAIYGQDNGLEEIRRALSEQDERFAKSVVNTSLARKPAPFHGIAFRGNTPEAQFQVRLFGYLAYTVRFPRIQIDQECVAYTHKLDTQEDGARVSRCAE
;
A
#
# COMPACT_ATOMS: atom_id res chain seq x y z
N MET A 1 -29.09 -14.71 -10.57
CA MET A 1 -27.88 -14.00 -10.11
C MET A 1 -26.69 -14.71 -10.72
N PRO A 2 -25.71 -14.02 -11.32
CA PRO A 2 -24.48 -14.68 -11.76
C PRO A 2 -23.78 -15.27 -10.53
N ALA A 3 -23.23 -16.48 -10.69
CA ALA A 3 -22.51 -17.14 -9.61
C ALA A 3 -21.31 -16.30 -9.18
N THR A 4 -21.20 -15.99 -7.89
CA THR A 4 -19.98 -15.40 -7.34
C THR A 4 -18.89 -16.46 -7.45
N PRO A 5 -17.79 -16.22 -8.19
CA PRO A 5 -16.71 -17.18 -8.28
C PRO A 5 -16.15 -17.46 -6.88
N THR A 6 -16.11 -18.73 -6.49
CA THR A 6 -15.47 -19.20 -5.26
C THR A 6 -14.05 -19.65 -5.59
N PHE A 7 -13.07 -18.82 -5.24
CA PHE A 7 -11.66 -19.17 -5.35
C PHE A 7 -11.27 -20.01 -4.14
N LYS A 8 -10.67 -21.19 -4.38
CA LYS A 8 -10.12 -22.08 -3.32
C LYS A 8 -8.67 -21.75 -2.96
N GLU A 9 -8.12 -20.72 -3.59
CA GLU A 9 -6.74 -20.32 -3.41
C GLU A 9 -6.52 -19.71 -2.03
N THR A 10 -5.35 -19.98 -1.45
CA THR A 10 -4.94 -19.37 -0.19
C THR A 10 -4.91 -17.85 -0.35
N ALA A 11 -5.46 -17.13 0.63
CA ALA A 11 -5.34 -15.67 0.66
C ALA A 11 -3.87 -15.26 0.53
N LEU A 12 -3.61 -14.22 -0.27
CA LEU A 12 -2.27 -13.70 -0.47
C LEU A 12 -1.64 -13.34 0.88
N SER A 13 -0.37 -13.73 1.08
CA SER A 13 0.35 -13.39 2.31
C SER A 13 0.36 -11.87 2.52
N PRO A 14 0.10 -11.37 3.74
CA PRO A 14 0.14 -9.94 4.04
C PRO A 14 1.53 -9.32 3.89
N LEU A 15 2.59 -10.15 3.80
CA LEU A 15 3.93 -9.70 3.44
C LEU A 15 3.97 -9.07 2.03
N VAL A 16 3.10 -9.51 1.11
CA VAL A 16 3.07 -9.00 -0.26
C VAL A 16 2.62 -7.54 -0.32
N PRO A 17 1.42 -7.14 0.18
CA PRO A 17 1.04 -5.73 0.20
C PRO A 17 2.00 -4.88 1.06
N LEU A 18 2.57 -5.42 2.15
CA LEU A 18 3.60 -4.71 2.92
C LEU A 18 4.84 -4.41 2.07
N LYS A 19 5.33 -5.39 1.31
CA LYS A 19 6.48 -5.22 0.41
C LYS A 19 6.21 -4.19 -0.68
N ILE A 20 5.04 -4.28 -1.32
CA ILE A 20 4.63 -3.31 -2.36
C ILE A 20 4.58 -1.89 -1.78
N ALA A 21 4.01 -1.72 -0.58
CA ALA A 21 4.00 -0.42 0.10
C ALA A 21 5.41 0.08 0.43
N PHE A 22 6.32 -0.81 0.88
CA PHE A 22 7.71 -0.46 1.18
C PHE A 22 8.50 -0.05 -0.06
N GLU A 23 8.34 -0.75 -1.18
CA GLU A 23 8.96 -0.39 -2.46
C GLU A 23 8.45 0.98 -2.95
N PHE A 24 7.14 1.24 -2.84
CA PHE A 24 6.60 2.54 -3.19
C PHE A 24 7.05 3.65 -2.23
N ALA A 25 7.16 3.36 -0.93
CA ALA A 25 7.73 4.29 0.04
C ALA A 25 9.16 4.69 -0.36
N ALA A 26 9.98 3.75 -0.85
CA ALA A 26 11.32 4.04 -1.34
C ALA A 26 11.32 5.01 -2.54
N LEU A 27 10.29 4.97 -3.39
CA LEU A 27 10.11 5.97 -4.46
C LEU A 27 9.73 7.36 -3.91
N VAL A 28 9.03 7.42 -2.78
CA VAL A 28 8.61 8.67 -2.14
C VAL A 28 9.76 9.35 -1.38
N VAL A 29 10.55 8.58 -0.62
CA VAL A 29 11.57 9.12 0.29
C VAL A 29 13.01 8.91 -0.20
N GLY A 30 13.20 8.18 -1.30
CA GLY A 30 14.52 7.86 -1.84
C GLY A 30 15.40 7.08 -0.86
N ALA A 31 16.70 7.40 -0.83
CA ALA A 31 17.68 6.73 0.02
C ALA A 31 17.40 6.84 1.53
N ALA A 32 16.58 7.82 1.95
CA ALA A 32 16.18 7.96 3.35
C ALA A 32 15.43 6.73 3.87
N ILE A 33 14.89 5.87 3.00
CA ILE A 33 14.27 4.60 3.37
C ILE A 33 15.22 3.67 4.15
N TYR A 34 16.53 3.80 3.98
CA TYR A 34 17.57 3.00 4.66
C TYR A 34 18.12 3.63 5.95
N GLY A 35 17.61 4.81 6.35
CA GLY A 35 18.00 5.45 7.60
C GLY A 35 17.82 4.50 8.80
N GLN A 36 18.78 4.53 9.72
CA GLN A 36 18.74 3.71 10.93
C GLN A 36 17.76 4.28 11.97
N ASP A 37 17.57 5.61 11.98
CA ASP A 37 16.77 6.33 12.98
C ASP A 37 15.34 6.66 12.53
N ASN A 38 14.89 6.14 11.38
CA ASN A 38 13.63 6.54 10.75
C ASN A 38 12.43 5.65 11.13
N GLY A 39 12.56 4.71 12.07
CA GLY A 39 11.50 3.79 12.48
C GLY A 39 11.15 2.68 11.46
N LEU A 40 11.73 2.68 10.25
CA LEU A 40 11.48 1.67 9.21
C LEU A 40 12.20 0.33 9.46
N GLU A 41 13.07 0.27 10.47
CA GLU A 41 13.81 -0.94 10.81
C GLU A 41 12.89 -2.12 11.13
N GLU A 42 11.77 -1.88 11.80
CA GLU A 42 10.80 -2.94 12.09
C GLU A 42 10.15 -3.49 10.82
N ILE A 43 9.89 -2.64 9.83
CA ILE A 43 9.34 -3.07 8.54
C ILE A 43 10.40 -3.86 7.77
N ARG A 44 11.65 -3.39 7.71
CA ARG A 44 12.76 -4.10 7.06
C ARG A 44 12.98 -5.46 7.70
N ARG A 45 13.02 -5.52 9.04
CA ARG A 45 13.16 -6.76 9.80
C ARG A 45 12.01 -7.71 9.51
N ALA A 46 10.76 -7.25 9.59
CA ALA A 46 9.59 -8.09 9.31
C ALA A 46 9.61 -8.66 7.88
N LEU A 47 10.02 -7.86 6.88
CA LEU A 47 10.19 -8.33 5.51
C LEU A 47 11.33 -9.34 5.37
N SER A 48 12.47 -9.11 6.03
CA SER A 48 13.63 -10.01 5.97
C SER A 48 13.36 -11.34 6.67
N GLU A 49 12.71 -11.31 7.84
CA GLU A 49 12.41 -12.48 8.67
C GLU A 49 11.11 -13.18 8.26
N GLN A 50 10.40 -12.65 7.25
CA GLN A 50 9.08 -13.14 6.82
C GLN A 50 8.06 -13.18 7.97
N ASP A 51 8.06 -12.16 8.84
CA ASP A 51 7.15 -12.07 9.99
C ASP A 51 5.73 -11.72 9.55
N GLU A 52 4.93 -12.75 9.26
CA GLU A 52 3.53 -12.58 8.92
C GLU A 52 2.69 -11.97 10.05
N ARG A 53 3.07 -12.14 11.32
CA ARG A 53 2.28 -11.61 12.44
C ARG A 53 2.38 -10.10 12.47
N PHE A 54 3.59 -9.56 12.29
CA PHE A 54 3.79 -8.14 12.11
C PHE A 54 3.07 -7.64 10.84
N ALA A 55 3.23 -8.33 9.71
CA ALA A 55 2.56 -7.92 8.47
C ALA A 55 1.02 -7.85 8.64
N LYS A 56 0.41 -8.80 9.36
CA LYS A 56 -1.04 -8.79 9.67
C LYS A 56 -1.46 -7.61 10.55
N SER A 57 -0.59 -7.09 11.41
CA SER A 57 -0.95 -5.96 12.29
C SER A 57 -0.92 -4.62 11.56
N VAL A 58 -0.11 -4.51 10.52
CA VAL A 58 0.07 -3.26 9.75
C VAL A 58 -0.70 -3.22 8.43
N VAL A 59 -1.11 -4.38 7.90
CA VAL A 59 -1.91 -4.50 6.67
C VAL A 59 -3.38 -4.74 6.99
N ASN A 60 -4.21 -3.77 6.62
CA ASN A 60 -5.66 -3.89 6.65
C ASN A 60 -6.19 -4.20 5.25
N THR A 61 -6.96 -5.28 5.13
CA THR A 61 -7.64 -5.63 3.87
C THR A 61 -8.98 -4.91 3.80
N SER A 62 -9.29 -4.33 2.65
CA SER A 62 -10.60 -3.73 2.37
C SER A 62 -11.18 -4.37 1.12
N LEU A 63 -12.44 -4.76 1.18
CA LEU A 63 -13.20 -5.25 0.03
C LEU A 63 -14.24 -4.18 -0.30
N ALA A 64 -14.05 -3.47 -1.40
CA ALA A 64 -15.04 -2.51 -1.86
C ALA A 64 -16.10 -3.18 -2.75
N ARG A 65 -17.27 -2.53 -2.87
CA ARG A 65 -18.52 -3.15 -3.37
C ARG A 65 -18.71 -3.14 -4.89
N LYS A 66 -18.03 -2.23 -5.64
CA LYS A 66 -18.18 -2.08 -7.11
C LYS A 66 -16.84 -1.83 -7.85
N PRO A 67 -16.45 -2.65 -8.86
CA PRO A 67 -15.11 -2.60 -9.44
C PRO A 67 -14.99 -1.46 -10.44
N ALA A 68 -13.77 -0.95 -10.60
CA ALA A 68 -13.39 -0.02 -11.67
C ALA A 68 -12.11 -0.50 -12.38
N PRO A 69 -11.91 -0.18 -13.66
CA PRO A 69 -10.81 -0.74 -14.45
C PRO A 69 -9.49 0.02 -14.21
N PHE A 70 -8.99 0.06 -12.98
CA PHE A 70 -7.65 0.62 -12.72
C PHE A 70 -6.91 -0.09 -11.59
N HIS A 71 -5.58 -0.10 -11.66
CA HIS A 71 -4.68 -0.43 -10.57
C HIS A 71 -4.01 0.83 -10.07
N GLY A 72 -3.56 0.82 -8.81
CA GLY A 72 -2.80 1.96 -8.30
C GLY A 72 -2.15 1.68 -6.98
N ILE A 73 -1.24 2.58 -6.64
CA ILE A 73 -0.64 2.65 -5.33
C ILE A 73 -0.54 4.11 -4.90
N ALA A 74 -0.81 4.40 -3.63
CA ALA A 74 -0.78 5.76 -3.15
C ALA A 74 -0.20 5.88 -1.75
N PHE A 75 0.61 6.91 -1.53
CA PHE A 75 0.88 7.46 -0.22
C PHE A 75 -0.24 8.44 0.14
N ARG A 76 -0.85 8.27 1.31
CA ARG A 76 -2.04 9.03 1.75
C ARG A 76 -1.77 9.98 2.90
N GLY A 77 -0.50 10.26 3.19
CA GLY A 77 -0.12 11.15 4.28
C GLY A 77 -0.05 10.39 5.59
N ASN A 78 -0.15 11.16 6.67
CA ASN A 78 0.06 10.68 8.03
C ASN A 78 -1.21 10.86 8.87
N THR A 79 -1.96 9.78 9.12
CA THR A 79 -3.21 9.87 9.91
C THR A 79 -3.50 8.54 10.65
N PRO A 80 -3.07 8.33 11.90
CA PRO A 80 -2.10 9.14 12.65
C PRO A 80 -0.65 8.92 12.18
N GLU A 81 -0.40 7.88 11.40
CA GLU A 81 0.92 7.44 10.92
C GLU A 81 0.93 7.34 9.38
N ALA A 82 2.11 7.23 8.77
CA ALA A 82 2.25 7.14 7.32
C ALA A 82 1.43 5.95 6.76
N GLN A 83 0.60 6.23 5.76
CA GLN A 83 -0.27 5.22 5.15
C GLN A 83 -0.04 5.06 3.65
N PHE A 84 -0.01 3.81 3.21
CA PHE A 84 0.05 3.41 1.81
C PHE A 84 -1.19 2.60 1.44
N GLN A 85 -1.70 2.84 0.25
CA GLN A 85 -2.87 2.13 -0.27
C GLN A 85 -2.48 1.36 -1.52
N VAL A 86 -2.67 0.04 -1.51
CA VAL A 86 -2.61 -0.78 -2.71
C VAL A 86 -4.03 -0.91 -3.25
N ARG A 87 -4.20 -0.53 -4.51
CA ARG A 87 -5.51 -0.44 -5.17
C ARG A 87 -5.55 -1.38 -6.36
N LEU A 88 -6.51 -2.31 -6.34
CA LEU A 88 -6.69 -3.32 -7.40
C LEU A 88 -8.12 -3.26 -7.90
N PHE A 89 -8.32 -3.30 -9.22
CA PHE A 89 -9.62 -3.16 -9.88
C PHE A 89 -10.46 -2.00 -9.33
N GLY A 90 -9.79 -0.85 -9.14
CA GLY A 90 -10.36 0.40 -8.70
C GLY A 90 -10.82 0.42 -7.24
N TYR A 91 -10.49 -0.63 -6.50
CA TYR A 91 -10.78 -0.78 -5.08
C TYR A 91 -9.58 -0.43 -4.25
N LEU A 92 -9.83 0.11 -3.06
CA LEU A 92 -8.87 0.01 -1.98
C LEU A 92 -8.78 -1.46 -1.54
N ALA A 93 -7.75 -2.17 -1.97
CA ALA A 93 -7.57 -3.59 -1.65
C ALA A 93 -6.83 -3.74 -0.31
N TYR A 94 -5.79 -2.95 -0.11
CA TYR A 94 -4.99 -2.97 1.11
C TYR A 94 -4.65 -1.55 1.56
N THR A 95 -4.72 -1.32 2.86
CA THR A 95 -4.10 -0.17 3.53
C THR A 95 -2.96 -0.70 4.38
N VAL A 96 -1.75 -0.22 4.12
CA VAL A 96 -0.54 -0.56 4.87
C VAL A 96 -0.14 0.66 5.68
N ARG A 97 -0.04 0.48 6.99
CA ARG A 97 0.37 1.52 7.91
C ARG A 97 1.81 1.33 8.31
N PHE A 98 2.56 2.42 8.40
CA PHE A 98 3.96 2.40 8.78
C PHE A 98 4.05 2.96 10.22
N PRO A 99 4.11 2.09 11.24
CA PRO A 99 3.92 2.54 12.61
C PRO A 99 4.99 3.50 13.08
N ARG A 100 4.59 4.55 13.80
CA ARG A 100 5.51 5.57 14.35
C ARG A 100 6.34 6.31 13.30
N ILE A 101 5.95 6.25 12.04
CA ILE A 101 6.63 6.94 10.94
C ILE A 101 5.75 8.08 10.45
N GLN A 102 6.39 9.23 10.24
CA GLN A 102 5.83 10.40 9.57
C GLN A 102 6.67 10.66 8.33
N ILE A 103 6.05 10.81 7.17
CA ILE A 103 6.73 11.19 5.94
C ILE A 103 6.32 12.63 5.62
N ASP A 104 7.30 13.53 5.62
CA ASP A 104 7.14 14.94 5.24
C ASP A 104 7.19 15.09 3.72
N GLN A 105 6.14 14.61 3.05
CA GLN A 105 5.95 14.71 1.60
C GLN A 105 4.47 14.90 1.27
N GLU A 106 4.21 15.47 0.10
CA GLU A 106 2.86 15.50 -0.45
C GLU A 106 2.33 14.09 -0.74
N CYS A 107 1.00 13.95 -0.74
CA CYS A 107 0.37 12.71 -1.11
C CYS A 107 0.62 12.43 -2.59
N VAL A 108 1.09 11.23 -2.90
CA VAL A 108 1.35 10.80 -4.27
C VAL A 108 0.59 9.53 -4.57
N ALA A 109 -0.03 9.47 -5.74
CA ALA A 109 -0.74 8.31 -6.24
C ALA A 109 -0.29 7.99 -7.67
N TYR A 110 0.14 6.75 -7.88
CA TYR A 110 0.29 6.17 -9.21
C TYR A 110 -0.96 5.38 -9.57
N THR A 111 -1.42 5.50 -10.81
CA THR A 111 -2.60 4.80 -11.34
C THR A 111 -2.30 4.29 -12.74
N HIS A 112 -2.66 3.04 -12.98
CA HIS A 112 -2.66 2.39 -14.28
C HIS A 112 -4.11 2.07 -14.66
N LYS A 113 -4.64 2.71 -15.70
CA LYS A 113 -5.99 2.46 -16.21
C LYS A 113 -5.97 1.25 -17.13
N LEU A 114 -6.75 0.23 -16.79
CA LEU A 114 -6.79 -1.04 -17.51
C LEU A 114 -7.59 -0.98 -18.81
N ASP A 115 -8.52 -0.03 -18.92
CA ASP A 115 -9.36 0.17 -20.11
C ASP A 115 -8.65 0.96 -21.21
N THR A 116 -7.85 1.96 -20.83
CA THR A 116 -7.11 2.81 -21.77
C THR A 116 -5.62 2.47 -21.87
N GLN A 117 -5.10 1.63 -20.98
CA GLN A 117 -3.65 1.34 -20.83
C GLN A 117 -2.82 2.58 -20.48
N GLU A 118 -3.46 3.64 -19.98
CA GLU A 118 -2.78 4.88 -19.59
C GLU A 118 -2.23 4.79 -18.17
N ASP A 119 -1.02 5.30 -18.00
CA ASP A 119 -0.41 5.52 -16.70
C ASP A 119 -0.48 6.99 -16.28
N GLY A 120 -0.61 7.23 -14.98
CA GLY A 120 -0.56 8.57 -14.43
C GLY A 120 -0.10 8.60 -12.98
N ALA A 121 0.79 9.54 -12.67
CA ALA A 121 1.12 9.93 -11.31
C ALA A 121 0.44 11.26 -10.98
N ARG A 122 -0.14 11.36 -9.78
CA ARG A 122 -0.74 12.59 -9.27
C ARG A 122 -0.16 12.92 -7.91
N VAL A 123 0.18 14.17 -7.73
CA VAL A 123 0.59 14.72 -6.44
C VAL A 123 -0.52 15.67 -5.97
N SER A 124 -0.86 15.58 -4.68
CA SER A 124 -1.88 16.42 -4.07
C SER A 124 -1.53 16.66 -2.60
N ARG A 125 -2.11 17.70 -2.00
CA ARG A 125 -2.09 17.82 -0.54
C ARG A 125 -2.76 16.62 0.09
N CYS A 126 -2.17 16.12 1.17
CA CYS A 126 -2.83 15.12 2.00
C CYS A 126 -4.03 15.76 2.68
N ALA A 127 -5.13 15.00 2.78
CA ALA A 127 -6.26 15.45 3.59
C ALA A 127 -5.80 15.42 5.06
N GLU A 128 -5.94 16.56 5.75
CA GLU A 128 -5.72 16.68 7.20
C GLU A 128 -6.73 15.85 8.00
#